data_AF-A0A350X6Z3-F1
#
_entry.id   AF-A0A350X6Z3-F1
#
_cell.length_a   1.000
_cell.length_b   1.000
_cell.length_c   1.000
_cell.angle_alpha   90.00
_cell.angle_beta   90.00
_cell.angle_gamma   90.00
#
_symmetry.space_group_name_H-M   'P 1'
#
loop_
_entity.id
_entity.type
_entity.pdbx_description
1 polymer ?
#
loop_
_entity_poly.entity_id
_entity_poly.type
_entity_poly.pdbx_seq_one_letter_code
_entity_poly.pdbx_strand_id
1 'polypeptide(L)'
;MTKVEMLAVIKQMTTQERLEMIEAISRMMREEQEEQAQRQADMEQKLKAAAVAAIPDYMPGGALHDLWSVDSEPYYDSEEEYLSALNAEEKTNA
;
A
#
# COMPACT_ATOMS: atom_id res chain seq x y z
N MET A 1 1.20 -0.05 -33.78
CA MET A 1 2.57 0.05 -34.30
C MET A 1 3.46 -0.86 -33.47
N THR A 2 4.24 -1.72 -34.12
CA THR A 2 5.15 -2.65 -33.44
C THR A 2 6.47 -1.95 -33.09
N LYS A 3 7.24 -2.49 -32.13
CA LYS A 3 8.57 -1.96 -31.77
C LYS A 3 9.51 -1.87 -32.99
N VAL A 4 9.38 -2.82 -33.91
CA VAL A 4 10.19 -2.89 -35.14
C VAL A 4 9.83 -1.76 -36.11
N GLU A 5 8.52 -1.46 -36.26
CA GLU A 5 8.04 -0.36 -37.10
C GLU A 5 8.50 1.01 -36.57
N MET A 6 8.43 1.24 -35.25
CA MET A 6 8.93 2.48 -34.64
C MET A 6 10.43 2.67 -34.89
N LEU A 7 11.22 1.60 -34.75
CA LEU A 7 12.66 1.65 -35.02
C LEU A 7 12.97 1.94 -36.49
N ALA A 8 12.17 1.43 -37.42
CA ALA A 8 12.33 1.72 -38.84
C ALA A 8 12.08 3.22 -39.13
N VAL A 9 11.06 3.82 -38.52
CA VAL A 9 10.75 5.25 -38.63
C VAL A 9 11.88 6.10 -38.03
N ILE A 10 12.34 5.78 -36.82
CA ILE A 10 13.44 6.51 -36.16
C ILE A 10 14.73 6.44 -37.00
N LYS A 11 14.99 5.30 -37.64
CA LYS A 11 16.16 5.14 -38.54
C LYS A 11 16.09 5.99 -39.79
N GLN A 12 14.91 6.43 -40.22
CA GLN A 12 14.74 7.34 -41.36
C GLN A 12 14.93 8.82 -40.96
N MET A 13 14.86 9.13 -39.67
CA MET A 13 15.10 10.48 -39.15
C MET A 13 16.58 10.85 -39.24
N THR A 14 16.82 12.15 -39.38
CA THR A 14 18.13 12.77 -39.24
C THR A 14 18.65 12.66 -37.80
N THR A 15 19.96 12.86 -37.63
CA THR A 15 20.57 12.89 -36.28
C THR A 15 19.93 13.97 -35.40
N GLN A 16 19.61 15.13 -35.96
CA GLN A 16 19.02 16.24 -35.23
C GLN A 16 17.64 15.87 -34.68
N GLU A 17 16.75 15.34 -35.52
CA GLU A 17 15.41 14.91 -35.12
C GLU A 17 15.44 13.79 -34.06
N ARG A 18 16.44 12.90 -34.12
CA ARG A 18 16.62 11.88 -33.08
C ARG A 18 17.03 12.48 -31.75
N LEU A 19 17.91 13.48 -31.76
CA LEU A 19 18.32 14.17 -30.52
C LEU A 19 17.13 14.91 -29.90
N GLU A 20 16.34 15.60 -30.70
CA GLU A 20 15.12 16.29 -30.25
C GLU A 20 14.09 15.29 -29.68
N MET A 21 13.89 14.15 -30.34
CA MET A 21 13.01 13.09 -29.84
C MET A 21 13.52 12.52 -28.50
N ILE A 22 14.82 12.25 -28.37
CA ILE A 22 15.41 11.75 -27.12
C ILE A 22 15.22 12.76 -25.99
N GLU A 23 15.44 14.05 -26.25
CA GLU A 23 15.22 15.10 -25.26
C GLU A 23 13.76 15.15 -24.81
N ALA A 24 12.83 15.15 -25.75
CA ALA A 24 11.40 15.19 -25.46
C ALA A 24 10.96 13.98 -24.63
N ILE A 25 11.34 12.77 -25.04
CA ILE A 25 11.03 11.54 -24.29
C ILE A 25 11.67 11.58 -22.91
N SER A 26 12.91 12.03 -22.80
CA SER A 26 13.59 12.11 -21.50
C SER A 26 12.92 13.10 -20.55
N ARG A 27 12.39 14.21 -21.08
CA ARG A 27 11.63 15.18 -20.29
C ARG A 27 10.31 14.58 -19.81
N MET A 28 9.55 13.94 -20.70
CA MET A 28 8.30 13.26 -20.33
C MET A 28 8.53 12.21 -19.23
N MET A 29 9.58 11.38 -19.37
CA MET A 29 9.91 10.36 -18.36
C MET A 29 10.24 10.96 -17.00
N ARG A 30 10.89 12.14 -16.95
CA ARG A 30 11.17 12.84 -15.69
C ARG A 30 9.90 13.38 -15.06
N GLU A 31 9.04 14.02 -15.86
CA GLU A 31 7.75 14.53 -15.39
C GLU A 31 6.88 13.40 -14.81
N GLU A 32 6.79 12.26 -15.49
CA GLU A 32 6.06 11.08 -15.00
C GLU A 32 6.62 10.55 -13.66
N GLN A 33 7.95 10.54 -13.50
CA GLN A 33 8.58 10.11 -12.26
C GLN A 33 8.28 11.07 -11.11
N GLU A 34 8.36 12.38 -11.35
CA GLU A 34 8.03 13.41 -10.35
C GLU A 34 6.57 13.32 -9.92
N GLU A 35 5.63 13.17 -10.88
CA GLU A 35 4.22 12.98 -10.58
C GLU A 35 3.94 11.69 -9.79
N GLN A 36 4.65 10.61 -10.10
CA GLN A 36 4.52 9.37 -9.35
C GLN A 36 5.02 9.52 -7.92
N ALA A 37 6.16 10.18 -7.71
CA ALA A 37 6.70 10.47 -6.38
C ALA A 37 5.74 11.35 -5.58
N GLN A 38 5.17 12.39 -6.20
CA GLN A 38 4.19 13.26 -5.55
C GLN A 38 2.94 12.49 -5.13
N ARG A 39 2.39 11.64 -6.01
CA ARG A 39 1.22 10.81 -5.68
C ARG A 39 1.49 9.87 -4.51
N GLN A 40 2.69 9.28 -4.44
CA GLN A 40 3.08 8.43 -3.31
C GLN A 40 3.15 9.22 -2.00
N ALA A 41 3.79 10.39 -2.02
CA ALA A 41 3.87 11.27 -0.85
C ALA A 41 2.47 11.71 -0.37
N ASP A 42 1.58 12.08 -1.29
CA ASP A 42 0.21 12.48 -0.96
C ASP A 42 -0.59 11.31 -0.36
N MET A 43 -0.41 10.10 -0.88
CA MET A 43 -1.07 8.90 -0.36
C MET A 43 -0.57 8.58 1.05
N GLU A 44 0.73 8.67 1.29
CA GLU A 44 1.32 8.46 2.62
C GLU A 44 0.79 9.47 3.64
N GLN A 45 0.70 10.75 3.26
CA GLN A 45 0.11 11.78 4.12
C GLN A 45 -1.35 11.50 4.46
N LYS A 46 -2.15 11.07 3.49
CA LYS A 46 -3.56 10.70 3.71
C LYS A 46 -3.70 9.50 4.64
N LEU A 47 -2.87 8.48 4.47
CA LEU A 47 -2.85 7.30 5.35
C LEU A 47 -2.48 7.69 6.78
N LYS A 48 -1.46 8.54 6.95
CA LYS A 48 -1.06 9.03 8.26
C LYS A 48 -2.18 9.83 8.93
N ALA A 49 -2.86 10.70 8.19
CA ALA A 49 -3.99 11.47 8.71
C ALA A 49 -5.15 10.54 9.12
N ALA A 50 -5.47 9.54 8.29
CA ALA A 50 -6.50 8.55 8.61
C ALA A 50 -6.14 7.72 9.85
N ALA A 51 -4.89 7.28 9.98
CA ALA A 51 -4.42 6.54 11.14
C ALA A 51 -4.56 7.38 12.42
N VAL A 52 -4.17 8.66 12.38
CA VAL A 52 -4.33 9.57 13.53
C VAL A 52 -5.80 9.79 13.86
N ALA A 53 -6.65 9.95 12.86
CA ALA A 53 -8.09 10.14 13.05
C ALA A 53 -8.79 8.91 13.65
N ALA A 54 -8.25 7.71 13.40
CA ALA A 54 -8.78 6.45 13.93
C ALA A 54 -8.35 6.17 15.38
N ILE A 55 -7.32 6.83 15.92
CA ILE A 55 -6.82 6.60 17.29
C ILE A 55 -7.94 6.59 18.34
N PRO A 56 -8.89 7.55 18.36
CA PRO A 56 -9.95 7.57 19.37
C PRO A 56 -10.82 6.31 19.39
N ASP A 57 -10.99 5.65 18.25
CA ASP A 57 -11.80 4.43 18.16
C ASP A 57 -11.15 3.25 18.90
N TYR A 58 -9.82 3.24 19.03
CA TYR A 58 -9.06 2.20 19.74
C TYR A 58 -8.81 2.52 21.23
N MET A 59 -9.00 3.78 21.63
CA MET A 59 -8.83 4.22 23.03
C MET A 59 -10.01 3.78 23.90
N PRO A 60 -9.86 3.72 25.24
CA PRO A 60 -10.95 3.34 26.14
C PRO A 60 -12.23 4.14 25.92
N GLY A 61 -13.36 3.43 25.72
CA GLY A 61 -14.65 4.01 25.36
C GLY A 61 -14.87 4.23 23.86
N GLY A 62 -13.86 3.94 23.02
CA GLY A 62 -13.95 3.91 21.57
C GLY A 62 -14.58 2.62 21.05
N ALA A 63 -15.09 2.66 19.81
CA ALA A 63 -15.88 1.58 19.23
C ALA A 63 -15.10 0.27 18.98
N LEU A 64 -13.76 0.34 18.92
CA LEU A 64 -12.88 -0.80 18.64
C LEU A 64 -12.02 -1.18 19.85
N HIS A 65 -12.18 -0.50 20.98
CA HIS A 65 -11.36 -0.72 22.17
C HIS A 65 -11.43 -2.17 22.65
N ASP A 66 -12.65 -2.70 22.79
CA ASP A 66 -12.89 -4.03 23.35
C ASP A 66 -12.36 -5.16 22.46
N LEU A 67 -12.07 -4.88 21.19
CA LEU A 67 -11.53 -5.86 20.22
C LEU A 67 -10.00 -5.94 20.26
N TRP A 68 -9.32 -4.95 20.84
CA TRP A 68 -7.85 -4.86 20.83
C TRP A 68 -7.26 -4.59 22.22
N SER A 69 -8.10 -4.38 23.24
CA SER A 69 -7.64 -4.19 24.62
C SER A 69 -6.96 -5.45 25.15
N VAL A 70 -6.03 -5.29 26.09
CA VAL A 70 -5.42 -6.46 26.78
C VAL A 70 -6.47 -7.28 27.54
N ASP A 71 -7.58 -6.65 27.92
CA ASP A 71 -8.73 -7.28 28.56
C ASP A 71 -9.73 -7.89 27.55
N SER A 72 -9.43 -7.84 26.24
CA SER A 72 -10.27 -8.47 25.21
C SER A 72 -10.18 -9.99 25.33
N GLU A 73 -11.15 -10.69 24.76
CA GLU A 73 -11.03 -12.14 24.58
C GLU A 73 -9.73 -12.46 23.81
N PRO A 74 -9.04 -13.56 24.17
CA PRO A 74 -7.84 -13.95 23.46
C PRO A 74 -8.16 -14.15 21.97
N TYR A 75 -7.28 -13.64 21.11
CA TYR A 75 -7.37 -13.90 19.69
C TYR A 75 -6.78 -15.28 19.38
N TYR A 76 -7.49 -16.08 18.57
CA TYR A 76 -7.07 -17.42 18.15
C TYR A 76 -6.91 -17.45 16.63
N ASP A 77 -5.80 -18.00 16.14
CA ASP A 77 -5.51 -18.06 14.71
C ASP A 77 -6.36 -19.13 13.98
N SER A 78 -6.98 -20.04 14.75
CA SER A 78 -7.86 -21.08 14.21
C SER A 78 -8.90 -21.55 15.22
N GLU A 79 -9.99 -22.14 14.70
CA GLU A 79 -11.05 -22.75 15.51
C GLU A 79 -10.53 -23.93 16.35
N GLU A 80 -9.58 -24.72 15.83
CA GLU A 80 -8.96 -25.82 16.58
C GLU A 80 -8.20 -25.30 17.81
N GLU A 81 -7.51 -24.17 17.68
CA GLU A 81 -6.79 -23.52 18.78
C GLU A 81 -7.77 -23.00 19.85
N TYR A 82 -8.85 -22.33 19.43
CA TYR A 82 -9.92 -21.88 20.32
C TYR A 82 -10.54 -23.03 21.12
N LEU A 83 -10.95 -24.10 20.44
CA LEU A 83 -11.55 -25.27 21.08
C LEU A 83 -10.56 -25.96 22.03
N SER A 84 -9.26 -25.98 21.70
CA SER A 84 -8.24 -26.57 22.56
C SER A 84 -8.05 -25.79 23.87
N ALA A 85 -8.10 -24.46 23.81
CA ALA A 85 -7.99 -23.58 24.97
C ALA A 85 -9.20 -23.70 25.91
N LEU A 86 -10.41 -23.74 25.34
CA LEU A 86 -11.66 -23.91 26.10
C LEU A 86 -11.67 -25.20 26.92
N ASN A 87 -11.23 -26.31 26.31
CA ASN A 87 -11.13 -27.61 26.95
C ASN A 87 -10.04 -27.69 28.03
N ALA A 88 -9.03 -26.80 28.00
CA ALA A 88 -7.99 -26.74 29.00
C ALA A 88 -8.45 -25.98 30.26
N GLU A 89 -9.23 -24.91 30.10
CA GLU A 89 -9.80 -24.12 31.21
C GLU A 89 -10.90 -24.87 31.99
N GLU A 90 -11.68 -25.74 31.34
CA GLU A 90 -12.66 -26.59 32.03
C GLU A 90 -11.99 -27.63 32.96
N LYS A 91 -10.76 -28.05 32.66
CA LYS A 91 -10.01 -29.03 33.45
C LYS A 91 -9.28 -28.43 34.65
N THR A 92 -9.00 -27.12 34.63
CA THR A 92 -8.32 -26.43 35.74
C THR A 92 -9.29 -25.94 36.81
N ASN A 93 -10.58 -25.81 36.48
CA ASN A 93 -11.65 -25.34 37.39
C ASN A 93 -12.54 -26.47 37.95
N ALA A 94 -12.20 -27.74 37.71
CA ALA A 94 -12.88 -28.94 38.22
C ALA A 94 -12.05 -29.64 39.31
#